data_AF-A0A355J4B6-F1
#
_entry.id   AF-A0A355J4B6-F1
#
_cell.length_a   1.000
_cell.length_b   1.000
_cell.length_c   1.000
_cell.angle_alpha   90.00
_cell.angle_beta   90.00
_cell.angle_gamma   90.00
#
_symmetry.space_group_name_H-M   'P 1'
#
loop_
_entity.id
_entity.type
_entity.pdbx_description
1 polymer ?
#
loop_
_entity_poly.entity_id
_entity_poly.type
_entity_poly.pdbx_seq_one_letter_code
_entity_poly.pdbx_strand_id
1 'polypeptide(L)'
;MSEEINDVYLKVDNMFKLKLKSQIKGSGLSFDSFLLVNDLITEREYYVLIINSEGIYFNNLNELYSGMIEIIKKELVKIKNDVNSYIYHKSNDLKCNETFIYNELDSLGYREDKLFKILEKINSKTEK
;
A
#
# COMPACT_ATOMS: atom_id res chain seq x y z
N MET A 1 -18.84 0.86 9.43
CA MET A 1 -17.56 1.14 8.75
C MET A 1 -16.37 0.34 9.29
N SER A 2 -16.22 0.09 10.61
CA SER A 2 -15.07 -0.67 11.13
C SER A 2 -15.13 -2.20 10.93
N GLU A 3 -16.32 -2.77 10.71
CA GLU A 3 -16.50 -4.22 10.54
C GLU A 3 -16.14 -4.67 9.11
N GLU A 4 -16.61 -3.95 8.08
CA GLU A 4 -16.36 -4.29 6.66
C GLU A 4 -14.85 -4.25 6.29
N ILE A 5 -14.10 -3.28 6.82
CA ILE A 5 -12.64 -3.20 6.60
C ILE A 5 -11.94 -4.41 7.24
N ASN A 6 -12.36 -4.83 8.44
CA ASN A 6 -11.80 -6.02 9.09
C ASN A 6 -12.06 -7.28 8.26
N ASP A 7 -13.20 -7.36 7.59
CA ASP A 7 -13.57 -8.49 6.75
C ASP A 7 -12.72 -8.61 5.49
N VAL A 8 -12.33 -7.49 4.87
CA VAL A 8 -11.43 -7.50 3.70
C VAL A 8 -10.06 -8.10 4.07
N TYR A 9 -9.43 -7.60 5.14
CA TYR A 9 -8.15 -8.13 5.61
C TYR A 9 -8.25 -9.61 5.98
N LEU A 10 -9.31 -10.02 6.69
CA LEU A 10 -9.51 -11.41 7.08
C LEU A 10 -9.73 -12.32 5.87
N LYS A 11 -10.50 -11.88 4.86
CA LYS A 11 -10.71 -12.67 3.64
C LYS A 11 -9.42 -12.88 2.87
N VAL A 12 -8.64 -11.82 2.64
CA VAL A 12 -7.34 -11.92 1.96
C VAL A 12 -6.38 -12.79 2.78
N ASP A 13 -6.33 -12.60 4.10
CA ASP A 13 -5.46 -13.39 4.97
C ASP A 13 -5.85 -14.86 5.03
N ASN A 14 -7.13 -15.20 5.04
CA ASN A 14 -7.59 -16.58 5.04
C ASN A 14 -7.32 -17.26 3.69
N MET A 15 -7.54 -16.55 2.60
CA MET A 15 -7.38 -17.08 1.25
C MET A 15 -5.91 -17.30 0.91
N PHE A 16 -5.02 -16.43 1.38
CA PHE A 16 -3.61 -16.41 0.98
C PHE A 16 -2.61 -16.69 2.10
N LYS A 17 -3.08 -16.83 3.35
CA LYS A 17 -2.27 -17.10 4.56
C LYS A 17 -1.16 -16.07 4.80
N LEU A 18 -1.43 -14.79 4.51
CA LEU A 18 -0.39 -13.75 4.43
C LEU A 18 -0.18 -12.96 5.73
N LYS A 19 -1.17 -12.91 6.63
CA LYS A 19 -1.15 -12.06 7.85
C LYS A 19 -0.84 -10.59 7.52
N LEU A 20 -1.47 -10.04 6.49
CA LEU A 20 -1.24 -8.72 5.91
C LEU A 20 -1.68 -7.59 6.83
N LYS A 21 -2.75 -7.78 7.61
CA LYS A 21 -3.29 -6.73 8.49
C LYS A 21 -2.24 -6.12 9.43
N SER A 22 -1.43 -6.97 10.06
CA SER A 22 -0.39 -6.53 10.98
C SER A 22 0.82 -5.93 10.27
N GLN A 23 1.03 -6.27 9.00
CA GLN A 23 2.16 -5.79 8.20
C GLN A 23 1.88 -4.40 7.62
N ILE A 24 0.63 -4.14 7.26
CA ILE A 24 0.19 -2.92 6.58
C ILE A 24 -0.11 -1.78 7.56
N LYS A 25 -0.37 -2.10 8.84
CA LYS A 25 -0.60 -1.07 9.85
C LYS A 25 0.58 -0.08 9.90
N GLY A 26 0.27 1.19 9.63
CA GLY A 26 1.23 2.29 9.63
C GLY A 26 2.03 2.46 8.33
N SER A 27 1.77 1.68 7.27
CA SER A 27 2.40 1.89 5.96
C SER A 27 1.69 2.94 5.10
N GLY A 28 0.48 3.35 5.48
CA GLY A 28 -0.37 4.22 4.66
C GLY A 28 -1.13 3.49 3.55
N LEU A 29 -1.03 2.16 3.46
CA LEU A 29 -1.91 1.36 2.60
C LEU A 29 -3.20 1.01 3.36
N SER A 30 -4.32 1.07 2.67
CA SER A 30 -5.65 0.65 3.13
C SER A 30 -6.24 -0.34 2.15
N PHE A 31 -6.70 -1.49 2.64
CA PHE A 31 -7.48 -2.43 1.84
C PHE A 31 -8.95 -2.02 1.89
N ASP A 32 -9.42 -1.49 0.78
CA ASP A 32 -10.74 -0.87 0.71
C ASP A 32 -11.81 -1.88 0.32
N SER A 33 -11.47 -2.85 -0.54
CA SER A 33 -12.42 -3.88 -1.01
C SER A 33 -11.71 -5.10 -1.57
N PHE A 34 -12.34 -6.26 -1.46
CA PHE A 34 -11.90 -7.51 -2.08
C PHE A 34 -13.07 -8.17 -2.80
N LEU A 35 -12.95 -8.32 -4.11
CA LEU A 35 -14.03 -8.69 -5.02
C LEU A 35 -13.65 -9.94 -5.81
N LEU A 36 -14.66 -10.76 -6.12
CA LEU A 36 -14.60 -11.74 -7.19
C LEU A 36 -15.36 -11.15 -8.37
N VAL A 37 -14.69 -11.03 -9.51
CA VAL A 37 -15.24 -10.41 -10.72
C VAL A 37 -15.39 -11.47 -11.78
N ASN A 38 -16.60 -11.54 -12.36
CA ASN A 38 -16.87 -12.29 -13.57
C ASN A 38 -16.99 -11.28 -14.73
N ASP A 39 -15.97 -11.25 -15.59
CA ASP A 39 -15.94 -10.38 -16.77
C ASP A 39 -16.82 -11.00 -17.86
N LEU A 40 -17.96 -10.36 -18.10
CA LEU A 40 -18.96 -10.81 -19.07
C LEU A 40 -18.51 -10.69 -20.53
N ILE A 41 -17.48 -9.88 -20.82
CA ILE A 41 -16.96 -9.69 -22.17
C ILE A 41 -15.90 -10.76 -22.47
N THR A 42 -15.00 -11.01 -21.52
CA THR A 42 -13.91 -11.98 -21.70
C THR A 42 -14.25 -13.39 -21.21
N GLU A 43 -15.39 -13.55 -20.53
CA GLU A 43 -15.85 -14.77 -19.84
C GLU A 43 -14.84 -15.29 -18.82
N ARG A 44 -14.04 -14.37 -18.24
CA ARG A 44 -13.01 -14.71 -17.25
C ARG A 44 -13.43 -14.31 -15.85
N GLU A 45 -13.17 -15.21 -14.92
CA GLU A 45 -13.26 -14.92 -13.49
C GLU A 45 -11.88 -14.51 -12.95
N TYR A 46 -11.82 -13.47 -12.12
CA TYR A 46 -10.62 -13.06 -11.40
C TYR A 46 -10.92 -12.33 -10.10
N TYR A 47 -9.94 -12.27 -9.22
CA TYR A 47 -10.02 -11.50 -7.99
C TYR A 47 -9.55 -10.07 -8.21
N VAL A 48 -10.16 -9.14 -7.47
CA VAL A 48 -9.74 -7.74 -7.41
C VAL A 48 -9.55 -7.32 -5.96
N LEU A 49 -8.35 -6.84 -5.62
CA LEU A 49 -8.07 -6.20 -4.34
C LEU A 49 -7.88 -4.70 -4.58
N ILE A 50 -8.74 -3.88 -3.97
CA ILE A 50 -8.64 -2.43 -4.01
C ILE A 50 -7.79 -1.96 -2.84
N ILE A 51 -6.69 -1.29 -3.14
CA ILE A 51 -5.77 -0.70 -2.16
C ILE A 51 -5.64 0.80 -2.45
N ASN A 52 -5.97 1.67 -1.50
CA ASN A 52 -5.93 3.12 -1.68
C ASN A 52 -6.64 3.57 -2.98
N SER A 53 -7.82 3.01 -3.26
CA SER A 53 -8.58 3.21 -4.52
C SER A 53 -7.91 2.72 -5.81
N GLU A 54 -6.77 2.03 -5.75
CA GLU A 54 -6.13 1.36 -6.90
C GLU A 54 -6.46 -0.14 -6.90
N GLY A 55 -6.86 -0.70 -8.04
CA GLY A 55 -7.21 -2.12 -8.15
C GLY A 55 -6.05 -3.00 -8.61
N ILE A 56 -5.79 -4.07 -7.85
CA ILE A 56 -4.95 -5.19 -8.26
C ILE A 56 -5.85 -6.31 -8.77
N TYR A 57 -5.67 -6.71 -10.02
CA TYR A 57 -6.35 -7.83 -10.66
C TYR A 57 -5.46 -9.07 -10.60
N PHE A 58 -5.98 -10.21 -10.14
CA PHE A 58 -5.16 -11.41 -9.98
C PHE A 58 -5.98 -12.70 -9.90
N ASN A 59 -5.36 -13.80 -10.32
CA ASN A 59 -5.87 -15.17 -10.21
C ASN A 59 -4.99 -16.05 -9.32
N ASN A 60 -3.78 -15.59 -9.00
CA ASN A 60 -2.83 -16.32 -8.19
C ASN A 60 -2.01 -15.36 -7.31
N LEU A 61 -1.25 -15.95 -6.39
CA LEU A 61 -0.41 -15.22 -5.43
C LEU A 61 0.66 -14.36 -6.11
N ASN A 62 1.25 -14.83 -7.21
CA ASN A 62 2.33 -14.11 -7.87
C ASN A 62 1.81 -12.81 -8.49
N GLU A 63 0.65 -12.87 -9.15
CA GLU A 63 -0.03 -11.69 -9.69
C GLU A 63 -0.41 -10.69 -8.59
N LEU A 64 -0.93 -11.19 -7.45
CA LEU A 64 -1.20 -10.35 -6.28
C LEU A 64 0.08 -9.66 -5.79
N TYR A 65 1.17 -10.40 -5.63
CA TYR A 65 2.45 -9.85 -5.17
C TYR A 65 3.03 -8.84 -6.15
N SER A 66 3.01 -9.13 -7.45
CA SER A 66 3.44 -8.19 -8.49
C SER A 66 2.62 -6.90 -8.43
N GLY A 67 1.29 -6.99 -8.32
CA GLY A 67 0.43 -5.81 -8.17
C GLY A 67 0.71 -5.01 -6.89
N MET A 68 0.93 -5.70 -5.77
CA MET A 68 1.28 -5.05 -4.49
C MET A 68 2.63 -4.32 -4.60
N ILE A 69 3.64 -4.92 -5.24
CA ILE A 69 4.94 -4.29 -5.46
C ILE A 69 4.76 -2.99 -6.25
N GLU A 70 3.95 -2.99 -7.30
CA GLU A 70 3.71 -1.79 -8.11
C GLU A 70 2.99 -0.69 -7.32
N ILE A 71 1.99 -1.02 -6.50
CA ILE A 71 1.34 -0.04 -5.61
C ILE A 71 2.35 0.52 -4.61
N ILE A 72 3.18 -0.33 -3.98
CA ILE A 72 4.17 0.14 -3.02
C ILE A 72 5.20 1.06 -3.69
N LYS A 73 5.68 0.73 -4.90
CA LYS A 73 6.59 1.61 -5.65
C LYS A 73 5.97 2.98 -5.91
N LYS A 74 4.69 3.04 -6.29
CA LYS A 74 3.99 4.33 -6.47
C LYS A 74 3.90 5.12 -5.17
N GLU A 75 3.59 4.47 -4.06
CA GLU A 75 3.56 5.13 -2.75
C GLU A 75 4.94 5.65 -2.32
N LEU A 76 6.02 4.90 -2.57
CA LEU A 76 7.39 5.37 -2.32
C LEU A 76 7.73 6.61 -3.17
N VAL A 77 7.27 6.66 -4.42
CA VAL A 77 7.43 7.85 -5.27
C VAL A 77 6.63 9.04 -4.72
N LYS A 78 5.41 8.83 -4.22
CA LYS A 78 4.61 9.88 -3.57
C LYS A 78 5.34 10.42 -2.33
N ILE A 79 5.83 9.54 -1.46
CA ILE A 79 6.61 9.92 -0.27
C ILE A 79 7.82 10.76 -0.66
N LYS A 80 8.58 10.35 -1.68
CA LYS A 80 9.74 11.11 -2.16
C LYS A 80 9.36 12.50 -2.65
N ASN A 81 8.24 12.62 -3.35
CA ASN A 81 7.73 13.91 -3.81
C ASN A 81 7.29 14.80 -2.64
N ASP A 82 6.62 14.24 -1.64
CA ASP A 82 6.19 14.95 -0.44
C ASP A 82 7.41 15.46 0.37
N VAL A 83 8.43 14.62 0.56
CA VAL A 83 9.70 15.01 1.19
C VAL A 83 10.35 16.18 0.46
N ASN A 84 10.43 16.11 -0.88
CA ASN A 84 11.00 17.20 -1.68
C ASN A 84 10.20 18.50 -1.54
N SER A 85 8.87 18.41 -1.49
CA SER A 85 7.99 19.56 -1.26
C SER A 85 8.25 20.19 0.10
N TYR A 86 8.31 19.39 1.18
CA TYR A 86 8.60 19.89 2.52
C TYR A 86 9.99 20.54 2.62
N ILE A 87 11.02 19.95 2.00
CA ILE A 87 12.38 20.55 1.95
C ILE A 87 12.37 21.89 1.19
N TYR A 88 11.63 21.96 0.09
CA TYR A 88 11.47 23.19 -0.68
C TYR A 88 10.81 24.30 0.16
N HIS A 89 9.69 24.00 0.81
CA HIS A 89 8.97 24.95 1.67
C HIS A 89 9.83 25.42 2.85
N LYS A 90 10.55 24.50 3.50
CA LYS A 90 11.51 24.84 4.57
C LYS A 90 12.58 25.83 4.11
N SER A 91 13.02 25.73 2.86
CA SER A 91 14.12 26.54 2.33
C SER A 91 13.67 27.89 1.76
N ASN A 92 12.40 28.03 1.35
CA ASN A 92 11.92 29.19 0.61
C ASN A 92 10.85 30.02 1.35
N ASP A 93 10.16 29.45 2.34
CA ASP A 93 9.06 30.13 3.03
C ASP A 93 9.52 30.82 4.32
N LEU A 94 9.43 32.16 4.35
CA LEU A 94 9.78 33.01 5.50
C LEU A 94 8.93 32.76 6.76
N LYS A 95 7.80 32.05 6.64
CA LYS A 95 6.88 31.70 7.75
C LYS A 95 6.71 30.18 7.90
N CYS A 96 7.74 29.42 7.57
CA CYS A 96 7.74 27.98 7.72
C CYS A 96 7.66 27.58 9.21
N ASN A 97 6.68 26.74 9.58
CA ASN A 97 6.64 26.09 10.89
C ASN A 97 7.57 24.87 10.88
N GLU A 98 8.80 25.04 11.37
CA GLU A 98 9.82 23.98 11.36
C GLU A 98 9.42 22.74 12.16
N THR A 99 8.71 22.88 13.27
CA THR A 99 8.24 21.75 14.08
C THR A 99 7.23 20.91 13.31
N PHE A 100 6.31 21.56 12.59
CA PHE A 100 5.36 20.86 11.72
C PHE A 100 6.10 20.08 10.63
N ILE A 101 7.03 20.73 9.91
CA ILE A 101 7.81 20.07 8.85
C ILE A 101 8.61 18.89 9.39
N TYR A 102 9.25 19.03 10.55
CA TYR A 102 10.01 17.96 11.16
C TYR A 102 9.13 16.73 11.44
N ASN A 103 7.95 16.93 12.03
CA ASN A 103 7.01 15.85 12.33
C ASN A 103 6.50 15.16 11.06
N GLU A 104 6.23 15.92 10.00
CA GLU A 104 5.80 15.37 8.71
C GLU A 104 6.90 14.54 8.06
N LEU A 105 8.15 15.03 8.06
CA LEU A 105 9.29 14.27 7.54
C LEU A 105 9.54 12.97 8.33
N ASP A 106 9.43 13.01 9.66
CA ASP A 106 9.56 11.83 10.52
C ASP A 106 8.45 10.79 10.22
N SER A 107 7.21 11.25 10.08
CA SER A 107 6.07 10.40 9.70
C SER A 107 6.28 9.74 8.32
N LEU A 108 6.76 10.51 7.34
CA LEU A 108 7.07 10.01 6.00
C LEU A 108 8.19 8.96 6.03
N GLY A 109 9.26 9.19 6.80
CA GLY A 109 10.34 8.22 6.98
C GLY A 109 9.85 6.91 7.61
N TYR A 110 9.00 6.99 8.65
CA TYR A 110 8.39 5.79 9.24
C TYR A 110 7.54 4.99 8.25
N ARG A 111 6.76 5.68 7.41
CA ARG A 111 5.94 5.05 6.36
C ARG A 111 6.81 4.40 5.29
N GLU A 112 7.86 5.07 4.85
CA GLU A 112 8.84 4.55 3.87
C GLU A 112 9.48 3.26 4.37
N ASP A 113 10.02 3.25 5.59
CA ASP A 113 10.61 2.07 6.23
C ASP A 113 9.65 0.88 6.29
N LYS A 114 8.37 1.16 6.57
CA LYS A 114 7.32 0.14 6.60
C LYS A 114 7.07 -0.46 5.23
N LEU A 115 7.00 0.38 4.20
CA LEU A 115 6.80 -0.06 2.82
C LEU A 115 7.99 -0.93 2.33
N PHE A 116 9.22 -0.55 2.65
CA PHE A 116 10.40 -1.38 2.34
C PHE A 116 10.36 -2.74 3.02
N LYS A 117 10.00 -2.80 4.31
CA LYS A 117 9.83 -4.08 5.04
C LYS A 117 8.76 -4.98 4.43
N ILE A 118 7.70 -4.40 3.85
CA ILE A 118 6.68 -5.15 3.14
C ILE A 118 7.26 -5.70 1.82
N LEU A 119 8.00 -4.88 1.06
CA LEU A 119 8.65 -5.31 -0.18
C LEU A 119 9.63 -6.47 0.04
N GLU A 120 10.52 -6.38 1.04
CA GLU A 120 11.47 -7.45 1.38
C GLU A 120 10.76 -8.77 1.68
N LYS A 121 9.65 -8.71 2.42
CA LYS A 121 8.83 -9.88 2.73
C LYS A 121 8.13 -10.46 1.51
N ILE A 122 7.67 -9.62 0.58
CA ILE A 122 7.08 -10.10 -0.67
C ILE A 122 8.16 -10.78 -1.52
N ASN A 123 9.30 -10.14 -1.73
CA ASN A 123 10.41 -10.66 -2.54
C ASN A 123 10.94 -12.01 -2.02
N SER A 124 11.12 -12.14 -0.70
CA SER A 124 11.54 -13.41 -0.09
C SER A 124 10.53 -14.57 -0.24
N LYS A 125 9.29 -14.27 -0.63
CA LYS A 125 8.26 -15.28 -0.91
C LYS A 125 8.12 -15.60 -2.40
N THR A 126 8.49 -14.69 -3.29
CA THR A 126 8.47 -14.90 -4.74
C THR A 126 9.73 -15.59 -5.28
N GLU A 127 10.84 -15.57 -4.54
CA GLU A 127 12.10 -16.26 -4.92
C GLU A 127 12.17 -17.75 -4.48
N LYS A 128 11.05 -18.33 -4.01
CA LYS A 128 10.93 -19.75 -3.64
C LYS A 128 10.07 -20.50 -4.64
#